data_AF-A0A8D0KPS8-F1
#
_entry.id   AF-A0A8D0KPS8-F1
#
_cell.length_a   1.000
_cell.length_b   1.000
_cell.length_c   1.000
_cell.angle_alpha   90.00
_cell.angle_beta   90.00
_cell.angle_gamma   90.00
#
_symmetry.space_group_name_H-M   'P 1'
#
loop_
_entity.id
_entity.type
_entity.pdbx_description
1 polymer ?
#
loop_
_entity_poly.entity_id
_entity_poly.type
_entity_poly.pdbx_seq_one_letter_code
_entity_poly.pdbx_strand_id
1 'polypeptide(L)'
;MRATVRDEMTEAIMAYEEKPREQWLFDYPAQVALSCTQIWWTTEVGIAFARVEEGYENAMKEYHKKQVTQLNTLVTMLTGQLSKGDRQKIMTICTIDVHARDVVAKMIAQKVDNAQAFIWLSQLRHRWSDEERHCFANICDAQFLYSYEYLGNTPRLVITPLTDR
;
A
#
# COMPACT_ATOMS: atom_id res chain seq x y z
N MET A 1 -6.25 -23.02 1.21
CA MET A 1 -6.49 -21.68 0.65
C MET A 1 -6.03 -20.56 1.57
N ARG A 2 -6.58 -20.40 2.81
CA ARG A 2 -6.10 -19.36 3.75
C ARG A 2 -4.60 -19.44 4.08
N ALA A 3 -4.09 -20.64 4.40
CA ALA A 3 -2.65 -20.85 4.64
C ALA A 3 -1.79 -20.44 3.44
N THR A 4 -2.17 -20.90 2.23
CA THR A 4 -1.49 -20.54 0.99
C THR A 4 -1.43 -19.03 0.76
N VAL A 5 -2.53 -18.29 0.95
CA VAL A 5 -2.53 -16.83 0.80
C VAL A 5 -1.59 -16.16 1.82
N ARG A 6 -1.52 -16.69 3.05
CA ARG A 6 -0.59 -16.19 4.07
C ARG A 6 0.87 -16.47 3.70
N ASP A 7 1.16 -17.67 3.22
CA ASP A 7 2.52 -18.08 2.87
C ASP A 7 3.03 -17.24 1.67
N GLU A 8 2.22 -17.13 0.61
CA GLU A 8 2.48 -16.25 -0.55
C GLU A 8 2.65 -14.79 -0.13
N MET A 9 1.83 -14.29 0.81
CA MET A 9 1.96 -12.93 1.34
C MET A 9 3.30 -12.73 2.07
N THR A 10 3.74 -13.73 2.83
CA THR A 10 5.04 -13.68 3.53
C THR A 10 6.18 -13.56 2.52
N GLU A 11 6.20 -14.44 1.51
CA GLU A 11 7.22 -14.43 0.46
C GLU A 11 7.20 -13.12 -0.33
N ALA A 12 6.01 -12.65 -0.70
CA ALA A 12 5.83 -11.41 -1.46
C ALA A 12 6.33 -10.17 -0.71
N ILE A 13 6.11 -10.10 0.61
CA ILE A 13 6.61 -9.00 1.45
C ILE A 13 8.14 -8.99 1.47
N MET A 14 8.75 -10.16 1.67
CA MET A 14 10.21 -10.29 1.72
C MET A 14 10.88 -9.94 0.39
N ALA A 15 10.27 -10.35 -0.73
CA ALA A 15 10.84 -10.13 -2.06
C ALA A 15 10.55 -8.73 -2.66
N TYR A 16 9.82 -7.85 -1.96
CA TYR A 16 9.34 -6.58 -2.53
C TYR A 16 10.46 -5.63 -2.95
N GLU A 17 11.58 -5.63 -2.21
CA GLU A 17 12.73 -4.76 -2.50
C GLU A 17 13.76 -5.42 -3.43
N GLU A 18 13.61 -6.69 -3.77
CA GLU A 18 14.60 -7.44 -4.58
C GLU A 18 14.59 -7.05 -6.07
N LYS A 19 13.48 -6.49 -6.56
CA LYS A 19 13.31 -6.12 -7.97
C LYS A 19 12.39 -4.91 -8.13
N PRO A 20 12.40 -4.25 -9.31
CA PRO A 20 11.48 -3.14 -9.59
C PRO A 20 10.02 -3.54 -9.38
N ARG A 21 9.22 -2.64 -8.81
CA ARG A 21 7.83 -2.91 -8.43
C ARG A 21 7.00 -3.38 -9.61
N GLU A 22 7.18 -2.77 -10.77
CA GLU A 22 6.52 -3.13 -12.04
C GLU A 22 6.82 -4.56 -12.50
N GLN A 23 7.94 -5.15 -12.08
CA GLN A 23 8.27 -6.55 -12.36
C GLN A 23 7.74 -7.44 -11.23
N TRP A 24 8.01 -7.07 -9.97
CA TRP A 24 7.56 -7.81 -8.79
C TRP A 24 6.07 -8.07 -8.78
N LEU A 25 5.28 -7.13 -9.31
CA LEU A 25 3.84 -7.30 -9.42
C LEU A 25 3.50 -8.60 -10.14
N PHE A 26 4.17 -9.02 -11.20
CA PHE A 26 3.75 -10.20 -11.98
C PHE A 26 4.02 -11.54 -11.30
N ASP A 27 4.88 -11.57 -10.29
CA ASP A 27 5.30 -12.80 -9.62
C ASP A 27 4.26 -13.36 -8.66
N TYR A 28 3.36 -12.50 -8.17
CA TYR A 28 2.41 -12.87 -7.13
C TYR A 28 0.95 -12.77 -7.58
N PRO A 29 0.01 -13.51 -6.98
CA PRO A 29 -1.41 -13.35 -7.26
C PRO A 29 -1.91 -11.91 -7.02
N ALA A 30 -2.95 -11.47 -7.75
CA ALA A 30 -3.45 -10.10 -7.69
C ALA A 30 -3.74 -9.60 -6.27
N GLN A 31 -4.43 -10.41 -5.46
CA GLN A 31 -4.75 -10.08 -4.07
C GLN A 31 -3.49 -9.95 -3.19
N VAL A 32 -2.52 -10.85 -3.36
CA VAL A 32 -1.26 -10.82 -2.60
C VAL A 32 -0.48 -9.56 -2.93
N ALA A 33 -0.26 -9.29 -4.22
CA ALA A 33 0.43 -8.08 -4.66
C ALA A 33 -0.24 -6.79 -4.17
N LEU A 34 -1.58 -6.74 -4.17
CA LEU A 34 -2.36 -5.61 -3.69
C LEU A 34 -2.21 -5.39 -2.17
N SER A 35 -2.34 -6.44 -1.38
CA SER A 35 -2.23 -6.35 0.08
C SER A 35 -0.80 -6.04 0.50
N CYS A 36 0.20 -6.66 -0.12
CA CYS A 36 1.61 -6.37 0.15
C CYS A 36 1.99 -4.93 -0.23
N THR A 37 1.44 -4.40 -1.33
CA THR A 37 1.57 -2.97 -1.66
C THR A 37 1.06 -2.07 -0.52
N GLN A 38 -0.11 -2.38 0.06
CA GLN A 38 -0.67 -1.60 1.16
C GLN A 38 0.13 -1.71 2.46
N ILE A 39 0.75 -2.87 2.70
CA ILE A 39 1.68 -3.09 3.82
C ILE A 39 2.93 -2.22 3.65
N TRP A 40 3.51 -2.22 2.46
CA TRP A 40 4.68 -1.41 2.15
C TRP A 40 4.37 0.08 2.19
N TRP A 41 3.21 0.52 1.71
CA TRP A 41 2.76 1.90 1.89
C TRP A 41 2.73 2.31 3.37
N THR A 42 2.13 1.48 4.23
CA THR A 42 2.08 1.74 5.68
C THR A 42 3.48 1.80 6.29
N THR A 43 4.36 0.90 5.88
CA THR A 43 5.75 0.81 6.35
C THR A 43 6.57 2.03 5.93
N GLU A 44 6.50 2.42 4.66
CA GLU A 44 7.25 3.55 4.11
C GLU A 44 6.77 4.90 4.67
N VAL A 45 5.46 5.06 4.89
CA VAL A 45 4.92 6.23 5.61
C VAL A 45 5.45 6.28 7.05
N GLY A 46 5.50 5.13 7.74
CA GLY A 46 6.09 5.03 9.07
C GLY A 46 7.57 5.43 9.10
N ILE A 47 8.36 4.96 8.12
CA ILE A 47 9.76 5.36 7.95
C ILE A 47 9.88 6.86 7.67
N ALA A 48 9.00 7.43 6.84
CA ALA A 48 8.99 8.86 6.57
C ALA A 48 8.69 9.69 7.81
N PHE A 49 7.75 9.26 8.66
CA PHE A 49 7.51 9.90 9.97
C PHE A 49 8.74 9.82 10.88
N ALA A 50 9.35 8.64 11.04
CA ALA A 50 10.54 8.49 11.88
C ALA A 50 11.69 9.42 11.41
N ARG A 51 11.90 9.54 10.10
CA ARG A 51 12.89 10.48 9.55
C ARG A 51 12.55 11.94 9.82
N VAL A 52 11.27 12.32 9.78
CA VAL A 52 10.85 13.68 10.16
C VAL A 52 11.18 13.95 11.64
N GLU A 53 10.95 12.99 12.54
CA GLU A 53 11.31 13.09 13.96
C GLU A 53 12.83 13.22 14.19
N GLU A 54 13.64 12.56 13.35
CA GLU A 54 15.11 12.69 13.33
C GLU A 54 15.60 14.03 12.75
N GLY A 55 14.70 14.91 12.27
CA GLY A 55 15.03 16.22 11.72
C GLY A 55 15.10 16.30 10.20
N TYR A 56 14.80 15.22 9.47
CA TYR A 56 14.71 15.22 8.01
C TYR A 56 13.33 15.75 7.55
N GLU A 57 13.12 17.06 7.66
CA GLU A 57 11.82 17.74 7.40
C GLU A 57 11.21 17.45 6.01
N ASN A 58 12.03 17.07 5.02
CA ASN A 58 11.57 16.78 3.66
C ASN A 58 11.25 15.29 3.40
N ALA A 59 11.45 14.39 4.37
CA ALA A 59 11.30 12.95 4.15
C ALA A 59 9.91 12.56 3.62
N MET A 60 8.84 13.17 4.14
CA MET A 60 7.48 12.95 3.63
C MET A 60 7.30 13.44 2.18
N LYS A 61 7.90 14.58 1.80
CA LYS A 61 7.83 15.10 0.43
C LYS A 61 8.61 14.25 -0.55
N GLU A 62 9.76 13.73 -0.13
CA GLU A 62 10.56 12.79 -0.92
C GLU A 62 9.80 11.47 -1.14
N TYR A 63 9.15 10.96 -0.09
CA TYR A 63 8.30 9.79 -0.21
C TYR A 63 7.12 10.01 -1.16
N HIS A 64 6.42 11.15 -1.04
CA HIS A 64 5.36 11.50 -1.99
C HIS A 64 5.87 11.56 -3.44
N LYS A 65 7.07 12.09 -3.68
CA LYS A 65 7.69 12.08 -5.02
C LYS A 65 7.93 10.66 -5.52
N LYS A 66 8.42 9.76 -4.65
CA LYS A 66 8.56 8.33 -4.95
C LYS A 66 7.21 7.70 -5.35
N GLN A 67 6.14 7.98 -4.60
CA GLN A 67 4.80 7.48 -4.93
C GLN A 67 4.32 7.97 -6.30
N VAL A 68 4.51 9.25 -6.63
CA VAL A 68 4.15 9.81 -7.93
C VAL A 68 4.92 9.12 -9.07
N THR A 69 6.22 8.89 -8.90
CA THR A 69 7.03 8.19 -9.90
C THR A 69 6.55 6.75 -10.10
N GLN A 70 6.34 5.99 -9.01
CA GLN A 70 5.85 4.61 -9.11
C GLN A 70 4.47 4.52 -9.75
N LEU A 71 3.55 5.40 -9.36
CA LEU A 71 2.21 5.46 -9.95
C LEU A 71 2.26 5.75 -11.45
N ASN A 72 3.10 6.69 -11.88
CA ASN A 72 3.28 6.99 -13.30
C ASN A 72 3.80 5.78 -14.07
N THR A 73 4.75 5.03 -13.51
CA THR A 73 5.22 3.77 -14.12
C THR A 73 4.06 2.78 -14.33
N LEU A 74 3.22 2.57 -13.31
CA LEU A 74 2.06 1.67 -13.43
C LEU A 74 1.03 2.17 -14.45
N VAL A 75 0.78 3.47 -14.50
CA VAL A 75 -0.10 4.09 -15.50
C VAL A 75 0.45 3.91 -16.91
N THR A 76 1.77 4.07 -17.11
CA THR A 76 2.40 3.81 -18.40
C THR A 76 2.27 2.34 -18.81
N MET A 77 2.41 1.38 -17.88
CA MET A 77 2.18 -0.04 -18.19
C MET A 77 0.76 -0.31 -18.72
N LEU A 78 -0.25 0.40 -18.19
CA LEU A 78 -1.63 0.27 -18.68
C LEU A 78 -1.81 0.72 -20.13
N THR A 79 -0.93 1.56 -20.67
CA THR A 79 -0.97 1.92 -22.10
C THR A 79 -0.39 0.83 -23.01
N GLY A 80 0.37 -0.11 -22.45
CA GLY A 80 0.98 -1.22 -23.17
C GLY A 80 0.04 -2.41 -23.39
N GLN A 81 0.60 -3.48 -23.95
CA GLN A 81 -0.09 -4.77 -24.11
C GLN A 81 -0.03 -5.56 -22.79
N LEU A 82 -1.19 -5.96 -22.29
CA LEU A 82 -1.35 -6.72 -21.05
C LEU A 82 -2.48 -7.72 -21.21
N SER A 83 -2.39 -8.86 -20.52
CA SER A 83 -3.52 -9.77 -20.42
C SER A 83 -4.70 -9.08 -19.72
N LYS A 84 -5.93 -9.59 -19.89
CA LYS A 84 -7.10 -9.03 -19.20
C LYS A 84 -6.93 -9.06 -17.68
N GLY A 85 -6.35 -10.13 -17.15
CA GLY A 85 -6.09 -10.29 -15.71
C GLY A 85 -5.06 -9.28 -15.20
N ASP A 86 -3.93 -9.15 -15.90
CA ASP A 86 -2.87 -8.23 -15.49
C ASP A 86 -3.31 -6.77 -15.56
N ARG A 87 -4.03 -6.41 -16.62
CA ARG A 87 -4.62 -5.08 -16.76
C ARG A 87 -5.54 -4.75 -15.59
N GLN A 88 -6.43 -5.68 -15.21
CA GLN A 88 -7.34 -5.48 -14.08
C GLN A 88 -6.59 -5.40 -12.74
N LYS A 89 -5.54 -6.20 -12.57
CA LYS A 89 -4.70 -6.17 -11.38
C LYS A 89 -3.98 -4.82 -11.24
N ILE A 90 -3.32 -4.36 -12.30
CA ILE A 90 -2.59 -3.08 -12.31
C ILE A 90 -3.59 -1.92 -12.11
N MET A 91 -4.75 -1.94 -12.78
CA MET A 91 -5.79 -0.94 -12.55
C MET A 91 -6.22 -0.88 -11.08
N THR A 92 -6.44 -2.05 -10.46
CA THR A 92 -6.85 -2.15 -9.06
C THR A 92 -5.80 -1.57 -8.12
N ILE A 93 -4.52 -1.86 -8.38
CA ILE A 93 -3.41 -1.31 -7.60
C ILE A 93 -3.31 0.20 -7.80
N CYS A 94 -3.39 0.70 -9.05
CA CYS A 94 -3.40 2.13 -9.34
C CYS A 94 -4.51 2.87 -8.58
N THR A 95 -5.71 2.29 -8.49
CA THR A 95 -6.82 2.89 -7.72
C THR A 95 -6.47 3.09 -6.24
N ILE A 96 -5.84 2.10 -5.62
CA ILE A 96 -5.41 2.19 -4.21
C ILE A 96 -4.21 3.15 -4.05
N ASP A 97 -3.25 3.11 -4.97
CA ASP A 97 -2.08 3.98 -4.95
C ASP A 97 -2.43 5.47 -5.11
N VAL A 98 -3.45 5.79 -5.92
CA VAL A 98 -3.96 7.17 -6.04
C VAL A 98 -4.48 7.67 -4.69
N HIS A 99 -5.27 6.86 -3.98
CA HIS A 99 -5.74 7.19 -2.63
C HIS A 99 -4.57 7.36 -1.66
N ALA A 100 -3.65 6.40 -1.63
CA ALA A 100 -2.47 6.42 -0.78
C ALA A 100 -1.59 7.67 -1.00
N ARG A 101 -1.38 8.07 -2.25
CA ARG A 101 -0.69 9.32 -2.61
C ARG A 101 -1.45 10.54 -2.08
N ASP A 102 -2.76 10.59 -2.29
CA ASP A 102 -3.58 11.74 -1.89
C ASP A 102 -3.63 11.93 -0.38
N VAL A 103 -3.63 10.83 0.38
CA VAL A 103 -3.47 10.87 1.84
C VAL A 103 -2.13 11.51 2.22
N VAL A 104 -1.02 11.08 1.61
CA VAL A 104 0.31 11.67 1.89
C VAL A 104 0.38 13.13 1.48
N ALA A 105 -0.15 13.49 0.31
CA ALA A 105 -0.23 14.88 -0.15
C ALA A 105 -1.02 15.76 0.85
N LYS A 106 -2.13 15.24 1.38
CA LYS A 106 -2.94 15.92 2.39
C LYS A 106 -2.19 16.08 3.71
N MET A 107 -1.46 15.06 4.16
CA MET A 107 -0.61 15.14 5.36
C MET A 107 0.47 16.22 5.20
N ILE A 108 1.13 16.30 4.04
CA ILE A 108 2.12 17.34 3.73
C ILE A 108 1.47 18.73 3.75
N ALA A 109 0.32 18.90 3.10
CA ALA A 109 -0.37 20.19 3.03
C ALA A 109 -0.80 20.69 4.42
N GLN A 110 -1.17 19.78 5.32
CA GLN A 110 -1.56 20.09 6.69
C GLN A 110 -0.39 20.07 7.68
N LYS A 111 0.85 19.90 7.20
CA LYS A 111 2.08 19.86 7.99
C LYS A 111 2.01 18.84 9.14
N VAL A 112 1.49 17.66 8.83
CA VAL A 112 1.46 16.54 9.78
C VAL A 112 2.87 15.98 9.94
N ASP A 113 3.40 16.06 11.15
CA ASP A 113 4.75 15.64 11.54
C ASP A 113 4.77 14.44 12.50
N ASN A 114 3.59 14.04 13.01
CA ASN A 114 3.44 12.99 14.01
C ASN A 114 2.57 11.84 13.47
N ALA A 115 3.05 10.60 13.62
CA ALA A 115 2.31 9.38 13.27
C ALA A 115 1.03 9.15 14.12
N GLN A 116 0.85 9.87 15.23
CA GLN A 116 -0.38 9.86 16.03
C GLN A 116 -1.45 10.85 15.53
N ALA A 117 -1.19 11.57 14.44
CA ALA A 117 -2.18 12.48 13.88
C ALA A 117 -3.41 11.73 13.35
N PHE A 118 -4.60 12.23 13.70
CA PHE A 118 -5.86 11.59 13.31
C PHE A 118 -6.01 11.37 11.80
N ILE A 119 -5.48 12.28 10.97
CA ILE A 119 -5.52 12.16 9.50
C ILE A 119 -4.85 10.87 9.02
N TRP A 120 -3.77 10.45 9.69
CA TRP A 120 -3.11 9.18 9.41
C TRP A 120 -3.81 8.02 10.10
N LEU A 121 -4.21 8.21 11.37
CA LEU A 121 -4.89 7.17 12.16
C LEU A 121 -6.23 6.75 11.55
N SER A 122 -6.96 7.64 10.90
CA SER A 122 -8.26 7.36 10.29
C SER A 122 -8.17 6.47 9.04
N GLN A 123 -6.97 6.23 8.52
CA GLN A 123 -6.77 5.44 7.32
C GLN A 123 -6.73 3.94 7.65
N LEU A 124 -7.32 3.13 6.78
CA LEU A 124 -7.14 1.67 6.83
C LEU A 124 -5.69 1.33 6.44
N ARG A 125 -4.95 0.75 7.37
CA ARG A 125 -3.53 0.44 7.22
C ARG A 125 -3.28 -1.04 7.42
N HIS A 126 -2.57 -1.64 6.49
CA HIS A 126 -2.15 -3.03 6.62
C HIS A 126 -0.74 -3.07 7.19
N ARG A 127 -0.50 -3.93 8.18
CA ARG A 127 0.79 -4.09 8.83
C ARG A 127 1.14 -5.57 8.89
N TRP A 128 2.36 -5.91 8.53
CA TRP A 128 2.92 -7.23 8.79
C TRP A 128 3.57 -7.28 10.16
N SER A 129 3.32 -8.34 10.92
CA SER A 129 3.99 -8.65 12.19
C SER A 129 4.95 -9.80 11.96
N ASP A 130 6.25 -9.57 12.07
CA ASP A 130 7.26 -10.62 11.91
C ASP A 130 7.24 -11.65 13.04
N GLU A 131 6.92 -11.21 14.27
CA GLU A 131 6.79 -12.08 15.44
C GLU A 131 5.62 -13.06 15.28
N GLU A 132 4.45 -12.55 14.90
CA GLU A 132 3.24 -13.36 14.75
C GLU A 132 3.11 -14.00 13.37
N ARG A 133 3.93 -13.57 12.40
CA ARG A 133 3.85 -13.94 10.98
C ARG A 133 2.44 -13.75 10.41
N HIS A 134 1.85 -12.62 10.77
CA HIS A 134 0.48 -12.28 10.44
C HIS A 134 0.33 -10.84 9.96
N CYS A 135 -0.65 -10.64 9.06
CA CYS A 135 -1.06 -9.34 8.57
C CYS A 135 -2.22 -8.84 9.43
N PHE A 136 -2.13 -7.60 9.87
CA PHE A 136 -3.14 -6.90 10.64
C PHE A 136 -3.65 -5.72 9.84
N ALA A 137 -4.96 -5.49 9.90
CA ALA A 137 -5.59 -4.27 9.44
C ALA A 137 -5.84 -3.37 10.66
N ASN A 138 -5.32 -2.16 10.61
CA ASN A 138 -5.44 -1.14 11.65
C ASN A 138 -6.23 0.05 11.11
N ILE A 139 -7.20 0.53 11.90
CA ILE A 139 -7.94 1.76 11.63
C ILE A 139 -8.28 2.41 12.95
N CYS A 140 -7.90 3.68 13.14
CA CYS A 140 -7.94 4.36 14.42
C CYS A 140 -7.27 3.51 15.53
N ASP A 141 -8.03 3.15 16.55
CA ASP A 141 -7.70 2.30 17.69
C ASP A 141 -8.05 0.81 17.47
N ALA A 142 -8.75 0.49 16.39
CA ALA A 142 -9.15 -0.87 16.07
C ALA A 142 -8.05 -1.64 15.33
N GLN A 143 -7.95 -2.93 15.65
CA GLN A 143 -7.04 -3.87 15.01
C GLN A 143 -7.78 -5.17 14.68
N PHE A 144 -7.58 -5.66 13.47
CA PHE A 144 -8.19 -6.88 12.96
C PHE A 144 -7.12 -7.78 12.34
N LEU A 145 -7.19 -9.07 12.63
CA LEU A 145 -6.38 -10.06 11.91
C LEU A 145 -6.90 -10.20 10.47
N TYR A 146 -6.02 -10.07 9.48
CA TYR A 146 -6.39 -10.32 8.09
C TYR A 146 -6.85 -11.77 7.94
N SER A 147 -8.04 -12.00 7.39
CA SER A 147 -8.66 -13.34 7.40
C SER A 147 -8.14 -14.30 6.31
N TYR A 148 -7.31 -13.81 5.39
CA TYR A 148 -6.71 -14.58 4.29
C TYR A 148 -7.72 -15.28 3.37
N GLU A 149 -8.96 -14.81 3.32
CA GLU A 149 -9.94 -15.30 2.37
C GLU A 149 -9.56 -14.87 0.96
N TYR A 150 -9.54 -15.82 0.04
CA TYR A 150 -9.18 -15.54 -1.34
C TYR A 150 -10.38 -14.94 -2.06
N LEU A 151 -10.25 -13.67 -2.44
CA LEU A 151 -11.25 -12.91 -3.19
C LEU A 151 -10.91 -12.86 -4.68
N GLY A 152 -9.66 -13.18 -5.06
CA GLY A 152 -9.19 -13.11 -6.43
C GLY A 152 -8.91 -11.69 -6.91
N ASN A 153 -8.95 -11.51 -8.23
CA ASN A 153 -8.65 -10.23 -8.88
C ASN A 153 -9.93 -9.40 -9.05
N THR A 154 -10.51 -8.92 -7.95
CA THR A 154 -11.75 -8.10 -7.98
C THR A 154 -11.43 -6.62 -8.19
N PRO A 155 -12.20 -5.89 -9.02
CA PRO A 155 -12.01 -4.45 -9.17
C PRO A 155 -12.28 -3.72 -7.86
N ARG A 156 -11.61 -2.58 -7.65
CA ARG A 156 -11.85 -1.69 -6.50
C ARG A 156 -12.50 -0.40 -6.98
N LEU A 157 -13.45 0.10 -6.18
CA LEU A 157 -14.00 1.43 -6.38
C LEU A 157 -13.01 2.48 -5.89
N VAL A 158 -13.09 3.66 -6.50
CA VAL A 158 -12.29 4.82 -6.07
C VAL A 158 -12.71 5.20 -4.65
N ILE A 159 -11.72 5.38 -3.77
CA ILE A 159 -11.95 5.82 -2.40
C ILE A 159 -12.16 7.34 -2.43
N THR A 160 -13.25 7.78 -1.81
CA THR A 160 -13.61 9.20 -1.71
C THR A 160 -13.74 9.61 -0.24
N PRO A 161 -13.73 10.92 0.09
CA PRO A 161 -13.98 11.37 1.46
C PRO A 161 -15.32 10.91 2.05
N LEU A 162 -16.29 10.48 1.25
CA LEU A 162 -17.56 9.92 1.75
C LEU A 162 -17.42 8.46 2.20
N THR A 163 -16.53 7.69 1.57
CA THR A 163 -16.25 6.29 1.94
C THR A 163 -15.14 6.15 2.98
N ASP A 164 -14.35 7.19 3.20
CA ASP A 164 -13.22 7.24 4.14
C ASP A 164 -13.59 7.89 5.50
N ARG A 165 -14.88 8.13 5.73
CA ARG A 165 -15.43 8.81 6.92
C ARG A 165 -15.74 7.86 8.07
#